data_AF-A0A258B4H4-F1
#
_entry.id   AF-A0A258B4H4-F1
#
_cell.length_a   1.000
_cell.length_b   1.000
_cell.length_c   1.000
_cell.angle_alpha   90.00
_cell.angle_beta   90.00
_cell.angle_gamma   90.00
#
_symmetry.space_group_name_H-M   'P 1'
#
loop_
_entity.id
_entity.type
_entity.pdbx_description
1 polymer ?
#
loop_
_entity_poly.entity_id
_entity_poly.type
_entity_poly.pdbx_seq_one_letter_code
_entity_poly.pdbx_strand_id
1 'polypeptide(L)'
;MTAPEQPIRIGIIGAGGIVKSRHMPGLRAIPNVQITQVTNRSLASAEAFCREFAPVATGKSWLRVLKWMSSGSARIRTCMRR
;
A
#
# COMPACT_ATOMS: atom_id res chain seq x y z
N MET A 1 16.22 13.71 -22.40
CA MET A 1 16.64 12.83 -21.30
C MET A 1 15.59 12.94 -20.20
N THR A 2 14.53 12.15 -20.30
CA THR A 2 13.42 12.13 -19.34
C THR A 2 13.97 11.64 -18.00
N ALA A 3 13.61 12.31 -16.89
CA ALA A 3 14.09 11.98 -15.55
C ALA A 3 13.93 10.48 -15.23
N PRO A 4 14.82 9.87 -14.43
CA PRO A 4 14.66 8.46 -14.06
C PRO A 4 13.25 8.26 -13.51
N GLU A 5 12.51 7.34 -14.10
CA GLU A 5 11.11 7.09 -13.76
C GLU A 5 11.02 6.66 -12.30
N GLN A 6 10.75 7.61 -11.41
CA GLN A 6 10.71 7.36 -9.98
C GLN A 6 9.57 6.37 -9.72
N PRO A 7 9.82 5.23 -9.03
CA PRO A 7 8.79 4.24 -8.81
C PRO A 7 7.61 4.86 -8.07
N ILE A 8 6.40 4.61 -8.57
CA ILE A 8 5.16 5.09 -7.97
C ILE A 8 4.98 4.38 -6.65
N ARG A 9 5.17 5.13 -5.57
CA ARG A 9 4.99 4.65 -4.20
C ARG A 9 3.51 4.65 -3.85
N ILE A 10 3.01 3.50 -3.46
CA ILE A 10 1.61 3.29 -3.11
C ILE A 10 1.48 3.01 -1.61
N GLY A 11 0.55 3.74 -0.99
CA GLY A 11 0.06 3.43 0.35
C GLY A 11 -1.30 2.74 0.28
N ILE A 12 -1.46 1.65 1.04
CA ILE A 12 -2.72 0.90 1.15
C ILE A 12 -3.34 1.16 2.52
N ILE A 13 -4.60 1.60 2.50
CA ILE A 13 -5.44 1.74 3.70
C ILE A 13 -6.53 0.68 3.64
N GLY A 14 -6.49 -0.31 4.54
CA GLY A 14 -7.46 -1.39 4.62
C GLY A 14 -7.14 -2.58 3.71
N ALA A 15 -5.98 -3.20 3.89
CA ALA A 15 -5.51 -4.39 3.18
C ALA A 15 -6.29 -5.67 3.58
N GLY A 16 -7.59 -5.69 3.27
CA GLY A 16 -8.50 -6.83 3.46
C GLY A 16 -8.53 -7.78 2.26
N GLY A 17 -9.54 -8.67 2.22
CA GLY A 17 -9.66 -9.72 1.20
C GLY A 17 -9.69 -9.22 -0.25
N ILE A 18 -10.30 -8.07 -0.52
CA ILE A 18 -10.34 -7.48 -1.87
C ILE A 18 -8.94 -7.02 -2.34
N VAL A 19 -8.13 -6.49 -1.44
CA VAL A 19 -6.76 -6.08 -1.77
C VAL A 19 -5.93 -7.30 -2.10
N LYS A 20 -6.02 -8.36 -1.28
CA LYS A 20 -5.31 -9.62 -1.50
C LYS A 20 -5.70 -10.29 -2.82
N SER A 21 -7.01 -10.39 -3.11
CA SER A 21 -7.52 -11.15 -4.26
C SER A 21 -7.49 -10.40 -5.59
N ARG A 22 -7.79 -9.09 -5.60
CA ARG A 22 -7.93 -8.32 -6.84
C ARG A 22 -6.85 -7.27 -7.05
N HIS A 23 -6.44 -6.55 -6.00
CA HIS A 23 -5.52 -5.43 -6.18
C HIS A 23 -4.06 -5.91 -6.23
N MET A 24 -3.67 -6.88 -5.40
CA MET A 24 -2.29 -7.40 -5.40
C MET A 24 -1.84 -7.96 -6.75
N PRO A 25 -2.60 -8.82 -7.44
CA PRO A 25 -2.18 -9.32 -8.75
C PRO A 25 -2.02 -8.19 -9.78
N GLY A 26 -2.96 -7.24 -9.81
CA GLY A 26 -2.90 -6.10 -10.71
C GLY A 26 -1.72 -5.15 -10.40
N LEU A 27 -1.48 -4.86 -9.12
CA LEU A 27 -0.38 -3.99 -8.69
C LEU A 27 0.99 -4.60 -8.91
N ARG A 28 1.12 -5.93 -8.81
CA ARG A 28 2.37 -6.64 -9.15
C ARG A 28 2.63 -6.69 -10.65
N ALA A 29 1.58 -6.66 -11.47
CA ALA A 29 1.71 -6.67 -12.93
C ALA A 29 2.18 -5.32 -13.51
N ILE A 30 2.07 -4.22 -12.74
CA ILE A 30 2.47 -2.90 -13.22
C ILE A 30 3.97 -2.68 -12.93
N PRO A 31 4.82 -2.53 -13.96
CA PRO A 31 6.21 -2.15 -13.75
C PRO A 31 6.28 -0.74 -13.15
N ASN A 32 7.26 -0.49 -12.27
CA ASN A 32 7.47 0.79 -11.55
C ASN A 32 6.46 1.12 -10.45
N VAL A 33 5.68 0.15 -9.95
CA VAL A 33 4.83 0.35 -8.77
C VAL A 33 5.44 -0.35 -7.54
N GLN A 34 5.52 0.38 -6.43
CA GLN A 34 6.01 -0.16 -5.18
C GLN A 34 5.06 0.17 -4.02
N ILE A 35 4.65 -0.86 -3.28
CA ILE A 35 3.86 -0.69 -2.06
C ILE A 35 4.83 -0.42 -0.93
N THR A 36 4.72 0.74 -0.29
CA THR A 36 5.68 1.19 0.73
C THR A 36 5.05 1.33 2.11
N GLN A 37 3.74 1.58 2.19
CA GLN A 37 3.03 1.74 3.45
C GLN A 37 1.72 0.96 3.42
N VAL A 38 1.44 0.25 4.50
CA VAL A 38 0.16 -0.44 4.71
C VAL A 38 -0.38 -0.10 6.09
N THR A 39 -1.69 0.17 6.18
CA THR A 39 -2.39 0.35 7.45
C THR A 39 -3.70 -0.40 7.42
N ASN A 40 -4.02 -1.06 8.53
CA ASN A 40 -5.31 -1.68 8.82
C ASN A 40 -5.90 -1.09 10.10
N ARG A 41 -7.07 -1.58 10.51
CA ARG A 41 -7.68 -1.25 11.81
C ARG A 41 -6.74 -1.61 12.98
N SER A 42 -5.98 -2.70 12.85
CA SER A 42 -4.93 -3.10 13.79
C SER A 42 -3.56 -3.16 13.10
N LEU A 43 -2.51 -2.79 13.83
CA LEU A 43 -1.12 -2.83 13.34
C LEU A 43 -0.70 -4.26 13.02
N ALA A 44 -1.02 -5.22 13.88
CA ALA A 44 -0.72 -6.64 13.68
C ALA A 44 -1.28 -7.17 12.35
N SER A 45 -2.50 -6.75 11.96
CA SER A 45 -3.08 -7.15 10.66
C SER A 45 -2.35 -6.50 9.48
N ALA A 46 -1.89 -5.25 9.62
CA ALA A 46 -1.11 -4.58 8.59
C ALA A 46 0.27 -5.24 8.42
N GLU A 47 0.95 -5.57 9.52
CA GLU A 47 2.24 -6.26 9.51
C GLU A 47 2.14 -7.67 8.91
N ALA A 48 1.09 -8.43 9.27
CA ALA A 48 0.83 -9.73 8.67
C ALA A 48 0.67 -9.61 7.15
N PHE A 49 -0.06 -8.60 6.67
CA PHE A 49 -0.20 -8.34 5.25
C PHE A 49 1.13 -7.97 4.58
N CYS A 50 1.96 -7.11 5.21
CA CYS A 50 3.28 -6.77 4.69
C CYS A 50 4.15 -8.02 4.53
N ARG A 51 4.21 -8.88 5.56
CA ARG A 51 5.01 -10.12 5.51
C ARG A 51 4.57 -11.06 4.38
N GLU A 52 3.27 -11.16 4.14
CA GLU A 52 2.69 -12.09 3.16
C GLU A 52 2.73 -11.56 1.72
N PHE A 53 2.46 -10.27 1.50
CA PHE A 53 2.23 -9.72 0.16
C PHE A 53 3.20 -8.63 -0.26
N ALA A 54 3.76 -7.88 0.68
CA ALA A 54 4.56 -6.69 0.40
C ALA A 54 5.70 -6.55 1.43
N PRO A 55 6.75 -7.39 1.36
CA PRO A 55 7.80 -7.45 2.39
C PRO A 55 8.63 -6.16 2.52
N VAL A 56 8.63 -5.34 1.46
CA VAL A 56 9.27 -4.01 1.45
C VAL A 56 8.40 -2.91 2.07
N ALA A 57 7.13 -3.18 2.37
CA ALA A 57 6.20 -2.20 2.92
C ALA A 57 6.23 -2.20 4.45
N THR A 58 6.09 -1.01 5.05
CA THR A 58 5.98 -0.89 6.51
C THR A 58 4.53 -0.82 6.95
N GLY A 59 4.18 -1.62 7.95
CA GLY A 59 2.90 -1.50 8.67
C GLY A 59 2.92 -0.27 9.58
N LYS A 60 1.97 0.66 9.43
CA LYS A 60 1.87 1.85 10.29
C LYS A 60 0.42 2.11 10.69
N SER A 61 0.24 2.98 11.69
CA SER A 61 -1.09 3.52 12.02
C SER A 61 -1.62 4.39 10.89
N TRP A 62 -2.95 4.45 10.77
CA TRP A 62 -3.63 5.16 9.69
C TRP A 62 -3.21 6.62 9.56
N LEU A 63 -3.06 7.31 10.69
CA LEU A 63 -2.63 8.71 10.74
C LEU A 63 -1.23 8.91 10.13
N ARG A 64 -0.30 7.98 10.40
CA ARG A 64 1.05 8.03 9.82
C ARG A 64 1.04 7.76 8.32
N VAL A 65 0.20 6.84 7.84
CA VAL A 65 0.06 6.58 6.41
C VAL A 65 -0.55 7.79 5.69
N LEU A 66 -1.55 8.44 6.28
CA LEU A 66 -2.11 9.68 5.73
C LEU A 66 -1.07 10.80 5.65
N LYS A 67 -0.33 11.04 6.73
CA LYS A 67 0.74 12.06 6.75
C LYS A 67 1.79 11.79 5.67
N TRP A 68 2.14 10.52 5.46
CA TRP A 68 3.04 10.09 4.40
C TRP A 68 2.45 10.31 3.00
N MET A 69 1.15 10.04 2.79
CA MET A 69 0.51 10.29 1.49
C MET A 69 0.51 11.77 1.10
N SER A 70 0.40 12.68 2.07
CA SER A 70 0.42 14.12 1.83
C SER A 70 1.76 14.64 1.29
N SER A 71 2.84 13.85 1.33
CA SER A 71 4.15 14.22 0.79
C SER A 71 4.37 13.80 -0.68
N GLY A 72 3.29 13.61 -1.45
CA GLY A 72 3.37 13.33 -2.90
C GLY A 72 3.47 11.85 -3.28
N SER A 73 2.58 11.00 -2.77
CA SER A 73 2.51 9.56 -3.11
C SER A 73 1.11 9.14 -3.58
N ALA A 74 1.02 8.10 -4.42
CA ALA A 74 -0.23 7.60 -4.96
C ALA A 74 -1.06 6.87 -3.88
N ARG A 75 -2.37 7.11 -3.86
CA ARG A 75 -3.29 6.62 -2.83
C ARG A 75 -4.21 5.55 -3.39
N ILE A 76 -4.17 4.36 -2.80
CA ILE A 76 -5.23 3.36 -2.95
C ILE A 76 -5.98 3.28 -1.63
N ARG A 77 -7.14 3.94 -1.58
CA ARG A 77 -8.10 3.83 -0.49
C ARG A 77 -9.07 2.72 -0.85
N THR A 78 -8.92 1.54 -0.27
CA THR A 78 -9.96 0.52 -0.41
C THR A 78 -11.03 0.80 0.64
N CYS A 79 -12.24 1.13 0.17
CA CYS A 79 -13.39 1.38 1.01
C CYS A 79 -13.66 0.14 1.86
N MET A 80 -13.62 0.30 3.18
CA MET A 80 -14.09 -0.71 4.13
C MET A 80 -15.58 -0.95 3.86
N ARG A 81 -15.90 -2.00 3.09
CA ARG A 81 -17.19 -2.67 3.21
C ARG A 81 -16.95 -3.99 3.94
N ARG A 82 -17.08 -3.91 5.26
CA ARG A 82 -17.87 -4.87 6.03
C ARG A 82 -19.01 -4.07 6.64
#